data_AF-A0A2H4U903-F1
#
_entry.id   AF-A0A2H4U903-F1
#
_cell.length_a   1.000
_cell.length_b   1.000
_cell.length_c   1.000
_cell.angle_alpha   90.00
_cell.angle_beta   90.00
_cell.angle_gamma   90.00
#
_symmetry.space_group_name_H-M   'P 1'
#
loop_
_entity.id
_entity.type
_entity.pdbx_description
1 polymer ?
#
loop_
_entity_poly.entity_id
_entity_poly.type
_entity_poly.pdbx_seq_one_letter_code
_entity_poly.pdbx_strand_id
1 'polypeptide(L)'
;MIKDLFDLNDYNEFKKEVHSLINSKDDFHPVIYKIIGKSIFPRYKSFIHHLKDKRIEKTSNKIENAFQKTMPKSRKRTFKTKRGVLKRIYRRDLIWNDNRKKDFENQQSF
;
A
#
# COMPACT_ATOMS: atom_id res chain seq x y z
N MET A 1 6.34 -19.70 -8.12
CA MET A 1 7.05 -18.62 -8.84
C MET A 1 6.69 -17.22 -8.32
N ILE A 2 5.48 -16.67 -8.58
CA ILE A 2 5.14 -15.29 -8.10
C ILE A 2 4.78 -15.26 -6.59
N LYS A 3 4.17 -16.32 -6.06
CA LYS A 3 3.87 -16.41 -4.62
C LYS A 3 5.17 -16.42 -3.81
N ASP A 4 6.09 -17.28 -4.22
CA ASP A 4 7.40 -17.47 -3.58
C ASP A 4 8.26 -16.20 -3.59
N LEU A 5 8.08 -15.33 -4.60
CA LEU A 5 8.73 -14.02 -4.67
C LEU A 5 8.49 -13.19 -3.40
N PHE A 6 7.27 -13.17 -2.87
CA PHE A 6 6.95 -12.39 -1.68
C PHE A 6 7.33 -13.10 -0.37
N ASP A 7 7.76 -14.35 -0.43
CA ASP A 7 8.22 -15.11 0.73
C ASP A 7 9.72 -14.97 0.99
N LEU A 8 10.45 -14.33 0.06
CA LEU A 8 11.87 -14.01 0.21
C LEU A 8 12.11 -13.03 1.36
N ASN A 9 13.15 -13.33 2.15
CA ASN A 9 13.55 -12.52 3.30
C ASN A 9 14.78 -11.64 3.02
N ASP A 10 15.44 -11.84 1.88
CA ASP A 10 16.60 -11.04 1.46
C ASP A 10 16.23 -10.06 0.35
N TYR A 11 16.67 -8.81 0.51
CA TYR A 11 16.37 -7.74 -0.43
C TYR A 11 17.05 -7.95 -1.80
N ASN A 12 18.29 -8.44 -1.81
CA ASN A 12 19.05 -8.63 -3.05
C ASN A 12 18.52 -9.84 -3.82
N GLU A 13 18.16 -10.91 -3.11
CA GLU A 13 17.50 -12.08 -3.67
C GLU A 13 16.16 -11.71 -4.33
N PHE A 14 15.31 -10.95 -3.63
CA PHE A 14 14.07 -10.45 -4.22
C PHE A 14 14.30 -9.62 -5.48
N LYS A 15 15.31 -8.73 -5.45
CA LYS A 15 15.63 -7.89 -6.60
C LYS A 15 16.06 -8.74 -7.80
N LYS A 16 16.84 -9.80 -7.59
CA LYS A 16 17.24 -10.74 -8.64
C LYS A 16 16.02 -11.47 -9.22
N GLU A 17 15.14 -11.96 -8.37
CA GLU A 17 13.92 -12.66 -8.79
C GLU A 17 12.95 -11.76 -9.56
N VAL A 18 12.75 -10.51 -9.14
CA VAL A 18 11.95 -9.54 -9.93
C VAL A 18 12.58 -9.28 -11.30
N HIS A 19 13.91 -9.13 -11.37
CA HIS A 19 14.59 -8.95 -12.66
C HIS A 19 14.47 -10.18 -13.55
N SER A 20 14.54 -11.38 -12.97
CA SER A 20 14.26 -12.63 -13.69
C SER A 20 12.84 -12.63 -14.25
N LEU A 21 11.85 -12.27 -13.42
CA LEU A 21 10.43 -12.18 -13.79
C LEU A 21 10.16 -11.15 -14.90
N ILE A 22 10.96 -10.07 -14.96
CA ILE A 22 10.91 -9.07 -16.02
C ILE A 22 11.39 -9.66 -17.34
N ASN A 23 12.44 -10.48 -17.30
CA ASN A 23 13.08 -11.02 -18.50
C ASN A 23 12.39 -12.29 -19.02
N SER A 24 11.64 -13.00 -18.18
CA SER A 24 10.89 -14.22 -18.50
C SER A 24 9.56 -13.94 -19.22
N LYS A 25 9.55 -13.05 -20.22
CA LYS A 25 8.32 -12.63 -20.92
C LYS A 25 7.62 -13.81 -21.60
N ASP A 26 8.41 -14.71 -22.19
CA ASP A 26 7.91 -15.84 -22.98
C ASP A 26 7.38 -16.98 -22.11
N ASP A 27 7.70 -16.99 -20.82
CA ASP A 27 7.25 -17.99 -19.84
C ASP A 27 5.82 -17.74 -19.34
N PHE A 28 5.26 -16.56 -19.64
CA PHE A 28 3.92 -16.16 -19.18
C PHE A 28 2.97 -15.90 -20.35
N HIS A 29 1.70 -16.25 -20.15
CA HIS A 29 0.65 -15.81 -21.06
C HIS A 29 0.67 -14.26 -21.17
N PRO A 30 0.54 -13.67 -22.38
CA PRO A 30 0.71 -12.23 -22.59
C PRO A 30 -0.13 -11.34 -21.68
N VAL A 31 -1.34 -11.79 -21.32
CA VAL A 31 -2.23 -11.09 -20.39
C VAL A 31 -1.62 -11.02 -18.98
N ILE A 32 -1.06 -12.13 -18.50
CA ILE A 32 -0.43 -12.22 -17.17
C ILE A 32 0.81 -11.32 -17.15
N TYR A 33 1.67 -11.41 -18.16
CA TYR A 33 2.84 -10.55 -18.28
C TYR A 33 2.47 -9.06 -18.30
N LYS A 34 1.41 -8.69 -19.03
CA LYS A 34 0.89 -7.31 -19.06
C LYS A 34 0.42 -6.83 -17.69
N ILE A 35 -0.20 -7.71 -16.88
CA ILE A 35 -0.60 -7.40 -15.51
C ILE A 35 0.63 -7.17 -14.66
N ILE A 36 1.57 -8.12 -14.64
CA ILE A 36 2.82 -8.04 -13.87
C ILE A 36 3.57 -6.74 -14.20
N GLY A 37 3.70 -6.42 -15.49
CA GLY A 37 4.38 -5.22 -15.96
C GLY A 37 3.72 -3.92 -15.54
N LYS A 38 2.39 -3.89 -15.43
CA LYS A 38 1.66 -2.70 -14.98
C LYS A 38 1.58 -2.56 -13.46
N SER A 39 1.47 -3.67 -12.74
CA SER A 39 1.18 -3.66 -11.30
C SER A 39 2.43 -3.83 -10.43
N ILE A 40 3.30 -4.79 -10.78
CA ILE A 40 4.44 -5.19 -9.95
C ILE A 40 5.67 -4.34 -10.27
N PHE A 41 6.08 -4.25 -11.53
CA PHE A 41 7.35 -3.58 -11.90
C PHE A 41 7.46 -2.11 -11.49
N PRO A 42 6.42 -1.26 -11.58
CA PRO A 42 6.57 0.14 -11.20
C PRO A 42 6.66 0.33 -9.67
N ARG A 43 6.18 -0.64 -8.88
CA ARG A 43 5.95 -0.48 -7.44
C ARG A 43 6.66 -1.52 -6.58
N TYR A 44 7.46 -2.42 -7.16
CA TYR A 44 8.05 -3.54 -6.41
C TYR A 44 8.88 -3.09 -5.20
N LYS A 45 9.59 -1.95 -5.31
CA LYS A 45 10.39 -1.37 -4.20
C LYS A 45 9.53 -1.08 -2.97
N SER A 46 8.28 -0.67 -3.14
CA SER A 46 7.36 -0.41 -2.05
C SER A 46 6.94 -1.70 -1.33
N PHE A 47 6.83 -2.82 -2.05
CA PHE A 47 6.47 -4.10 -1.44
C PHE A 47 7.56 -4.65 -0.52
N ILE A 48 8.83 -4.42 -0.86
CA ILE A 48 9.99 -4.95 -0.13
C ILE A 48 10.63 -3.97 0.85
N HIS A 49 9.98 -2.84 1.10
CA HIS A 49 10.55 -1.86 2.01
C HIS A 49 10.76 -2.41 3.42
N HIS A 50 9.87 -3.33 3.84
CA HIS A 50 9.99 -4.09 5.09
C HIS A 50 11.26 -4.95 5.20
N LEU A 51 11.89 -5.33 4.08
CA LEU A 51 13.17 -6.05 4.09
C LEU A 51 14.34 -5.13 4.45
N LYS A 52 14.21 -3.82 4.23
CA LYS A 52 15.22 -2.83 4.61
C LYS A 52 15.03 -2.33 6.04
N ASP A 53 13.79 -2.06 6.43
CA ASP A 53 13.46 -1.54 7.74
C ASP A 53 12.59 -2.54 8.52
N LYS A 54 13.17 -3.12 9.57
CA LYS A 54 12.51 -4.08 10.46
C LYS A 54 11.35 -3.47 11.27
N ARG A 55 11.26 -2.13 11.35
CA ARG A 55 10.13 -1.45 11.99
C ARG A 55 8.85 -1.55 11.17
N ILE A 56 8.97 -1.83 9.87
CA ILE A 56 7.85 -1.96 8.96
C ILE A 56 7.46 -3.43 8.89
N GLU A 57 6.20 -3.73 9.21
CA GLU A 57 5.69 -5.08 9.10
C GLU A 57 5.44 -5.47 7.64
N LYS A 58 5.73 -6.73 7.30
CA LYS A 58 5.46 -7.32 5.99
C LYS A 58 3.97 -7.30 5.62
N THR A 59 3.10 -7.47 6.61
CA THR A 59 1.64 -7.60 6.41
C THR A 59 0.89 -6.43 7.01
N SER A 60 -0.19 -6.00 6.36
CA SER A 60 -1.12 -5.00 6.91
C SER A 60 -2.10 -5.56 7.95
N ASN A 61 -1.96 -6.82 8.39
CA ASN A 61 -2.94 -7.50 9.26
C ASN A 61 -3.25 -6.74 10.55
N LYS A 62 -2.23 -6.19 11.23
CA LYS A 62 -2.45 -5.43 12.47
C LYS A 62 -3.24 -4.15 12.20
N ILE A 63 -2.89 -3.45 11.13
CA ILE A 63 -3.58 -2.22 10.70
C ILE A 63 -5.01 -2.54 10.30
N GLU A 64 -5.22 -3.57 9.48
CA GLU A 64 -6.54 -4.00 9.04
C GLU A 64 -7.42 -4.41 10.23
N ASN A 65 -6.90 -5.23 11.14
CA ASN A 65 -7.60 -5.62 12.36
C ASN A 65 -7.96 -4.41 13.22
N ALA A 66 -7.04 -3.45 13.38
CA ALA A 66 -7.32 -2.21 14.09
C ALA A 66 -8.44 -1.43 13.42
N PHE A 67 -8.41 -1.27 12.09
CA PHE A 67 -9.49 -0.63 11.33
C PHE A 67 -10.82 -1.38 11.47
N GLN A 68 -10.79 -2.71 11.43
CA GLN A 68 -11.99 -3.52 11.60
C GLN A 68 -12.55 -3.39 13.02
N LYS A 69 -11.74 -3.34 14.07
CA LYS A 69 -12.25 -3.23 15.45
C LYS A 69 -12.70 -1.82 15.83
N THR A 70 -11.90 -0.81 15.48
CA THR A 70 -12.12 0.58 15.92
C THR A 70 -13.15 1.33 15.09
N MET A 71 -13.39 0.93 13.83
CA MET A 71 -14.29 1.68 12.97
C MET A 71 -15.76 1.35 13.26
N PRO A 72 -16.62 2.35 13.56
CA PRO A 72 -18.03 2.10 13.83
C PRO A 72 -18.75 1.47 12.62
N LYS A 73 -19.68 0.56 12.89
CA LYS A 73 -20.45 -0.15 11.85
C LYS A 73 -21.17 0.80 10.90
N SER A 74 -21.71 1.91 11.41
CA SER A 74 -22.33 2.97 10.61
C SER A 74 -21.37 3.57 9.57
N ARG A 75 -20.12 3.84 9.96
CA ARG A 75 -19.08 4.35 9.05
C ARG A 75 -18.68 3.30 8.02
N LYS A 76 -18.52 2.03 8.42
CA LYS A 76 -18.21 0.95 7.47
C LYS A 76 -19.25 0.79 6.37
N ARG A 77 -20.54 0.96 6.69
CA ARG A 77 -21.63 0.92 5.69
C ARG A 77 -21.45 1.95 4.58
N THR A 78 -20.84 3.11 4.88
CA THR A 78 -20.57 4.14 3.87
C THR A 78 -19.52 3.71 2.84
N PHE A 79 -18.66 2.74 3.16
CA PHE A 79 -17.63 2.25 2.22
C PHE A 79 -18.14 1.21 1.22
N LYS A 80 -19.38 0.75 1.35
CA LYS A 80 -19.94 -0.25 0.42
C LYS A 80 -20.03 0.25 -1.02
N THR A 81 -20.05 1.56 -1.23
CA THR A 81 -20.10 2.16 -2.58
C THR A 81 -18.81 2.92 -2.86
N LYS A 82 -18.37 2.91 -4.13
CA LYS A 82 -17.21 3.68 -4.61
C LYS A 82 -17.32 5.16 -4.21
N ARG A 83 -18.51 5.74 -4.39
CA ARG A 83 -18.81 7.13 -4.01
C ARG A 83 -18.62 7.39 -2.52
N GLY A 84 -19.03 6.46 -1.66
CA GLY A 84 -18.91 6.64 -0.22
C GLY A 84 -17.46 6.52 0.29
N VAL A 85 -16.65 5.64 -0.32
CA VAL A 85 -15.20 5.60 -0.07
C VAL A 85 -14.53 6.91 -0.47
N LEU A 86 -14.79 7.39 -1.69
CA LEU A 86 -14.22 8.65 -2.19
C LEU A 86 -14.62 9.84 -1.32
N LYS A 87 -15.90 9.95 -0.95
CA LYS A 87 -16.40 11.02 -0.06
C LYS A 87 -15.69 11.02 1.29
N ARG A 88 -15.33 9.85 1.82
CA ARG A 88 -14.58 9.75 3.07
C ARG A 88 -13.14 10.21 2.92
N ILE A 89 -12.45 9.75 1.87
CA ILE A 89 -11.05 10.14 1.60
C ILE A 89 -10.99 11.67 1.49
N TYR A 90 -11.85 12.26 0.67
CA TYR A 90 -11.96 13.70 0.50
C TYR A 90 -12.19 14.44 1.83
N ARG A 91 -13.15 13.99 2.64
CA ARG A 91 -13.41 14.61 3.96
C ARG A 91 -12.23 14.50 4.92
N ARG A 92 -11.50 13.37 4.90
CA ARG A 92 -10.31 13.17 5.74
C ARG A 92 -9.18 14.10 5.30
N ASP A 93 -8.99 14.28 4.00
CA ASP A 93 -8.00 15.19 3.43
C ASP A 93 -8.28 16.64 3.85
N LEU A 94 -9.54 17.09 3.75
CA LEU A 94 -9.94 18.42 4.22
C LEU A 94 -9.64 18.62 5.71
N ILE A 95 -10.03 17.67 6.58
CA ILE A 95 -9.77 17.76 8.03
C ILE A 95 -8.27 17.77 8.31
N TRP A 96 -7.49 16.96 7.60
CA TRP A 96 -6.03 16.90 7.76
C TRP A 96 -5.38 18.24 7.40
N ASN A 97 -5.81 18.85 6.29
CA ASN A 97 -5.30 20.14 5.85
C ASN A 97 -5.70 21.27 6.82
N ASP A 98 -6.92 21.24 7.35
CA ASP A 98 -7.39 22.20 8.35
C ASP A 98 -6.60 22.11 9.67
N ASN A 99 -6.39 20.89 10.17
CA ASN A 99 -5.60 20.66 11.38
C ASN A 99 -4.16 21.16 11.21
N ARG A 100 -3.52 20.88 10.07
CA ARG A 100 -2.16 21.37 9.80
C ARG A 100 -2.09 22.89 9.80
N LYS A 101 -3.05 23.58 9.19
CA LYS A 101 -3.09 25.05 9.19
C LYS A 101 -3.16 25.61 10.61
N LYS A 102 -4.05 25.05 11.44
CA LYS A 102 -4.17 25.43 12.86
C LYS A 102 -2.88 25.17 13.63
N ASP A 103 -2.22 24.04 13.40
CA ASP A 103 -0.94 23.72 14.04
C ASP A 103 0.15 24.75 13.66
N PHE A 104 0.20 25.20 12.40
CA PHE A 104 1.11 26.26 11.96
C PHE A 104 0.79 27.62 12.60
N GLU A 105 -0.48 28.02 12.67
CA GLU A 105 -0.93 29.28 13.30
C GLU A 105 -0.59 29.30 14.80
N ASN A 106 -0.80 28.17 15.49
CA ASN A 106 -0.48 28.03 16.91
C ASN A 106 1.05 28.07 17.18
N GLN A 107 1.88 27.66 16.23
CA GLN A 107 3.35 27.72 16.34
C GLN A 107 3.92 29.12 16.10
N GLN A 108 3.21 30.00 15.38
CA GLN A 108 3.62 31.39 15.12
C GLN A 108 3.18 32.38 16.21
N SER A 109 2.37 31.91 17.17
CA SER A 109 1.79 32.73 18.25
C SER A 109 2.62 32.71 19.54
N PHE A 110 3.87 32.21 19.49
CA PHE A 110 4.84 32.18 20.59
C PHE A 110 6.08 33.02 20.26
#